data_AF-R6N4T4-F1
#
_entry.id   AF-R6N4T4-F1
#
_cell.length_a   1.000
_cell.length_b   1.000
_cell.length_c   1.000
_cell.angle_alpha   90.00
_cell.angle_beta   90.00
_cell.angle_gamma   90.00
#
_symmetry.space_group_name_H-M   'P 1'
#
loop_
_entity.id
_entity.type
_entity.pdbx_description
1 polymer ?
#
loop_
_entity_poly.entity_id
_entity_poly.type
_entity_poly.pdbx_seq_one_letter_code
_entity_poly.pdbx_strand_id
1 'polypeptide(L)' 'MEDIKLCPFCESPMLIVDDGKNNGKPYYECSTCGLRFQIKGFDENPVEIKE' A
#
# COMPACT_ATOMS: atom_id res chain seq x y z
N MET A 1 -1.97 -5.41 18.76
CA MET A 1 -0.98 -5.94 17.81
C MET A 1 -1.28 -5.21 16.52
N GLU A 2 -0.39 -4.35 16.02
CA GLU A 2 -0.63 -3.68 14.74
C GLU A 2 -0.54 -4.75 13.66
N ASP A 3 -1.61 -4.95 12.89
CA ASP A 3 -1.62 -5.90 11.79
C ASP A 3 -0.73 -5.35 10.66
N ILE A 4 0.48 -5.89 10.55
CA ILE A 4 1.41 -5.57 9.48
C ILE A 4 0.80 -6.04 8.17
N LYS A 5 0.50 -5.11 7.26
CA LYS A 5 0.04 -5.45 5.91
C LYS A 5 1.22 -5.89 5.06
N LEU A 6 1.07 -7.02 4.37
CA LEU A 6 2.08 -7.60 3.48
C LEU A 6 1.74 -7.33 2.02
N CYS A 7 2.76 -7.04 1.23
CA CYS A 7 2.64 -6.85 -0.20
C CYS A 7 2.16 -8.15 -0.87
N PRO A 8 1.11 -8.13 -1.72
CA PRO A 8 0.55 -9.34 -2.32
C PRO A 8 1.46 -10.01 -3.35
N PHE A 9 2.56 -9.35 -3.76
CA PHE A 9 3.48 -9.87 -4.77
C PHE A 9 4.78 -10.42 -4.19
N CYS A 10 5.29 -9.84 -3.10
CA CYS A 10 6.59 -10.20 -2.54
C CYS A 10 6.57 -10.47 -1.04
N GLU A 11 5.37 -10.48 -0.43
CA GLU A 11 5.11 -10.80 0.99
C GLU A 11 5.90 -9.94 2.00
N SER A 12 6.53 -8.86 1.52
CA SER A 12 7.27 -7.93 2.37
C SER A 12 6.31 -6.97 3.09
N PRO A 13 6.69 -6.46 4.27
CA PRO A 13 5.93 -5.43 4.97
C PRO A 13 5.68 -4.21 4.09
N MET A 14 4.51 -3.60 4.27
CA MET A 14 4.18 -2.32 3.67
C MET A 14 4.06 -1.24 4.76
N LEU A 15 4.39 -0.03 4.37
CA LEU A 15 4.28 1.17 5.18
C LEU A 15 3.07 1.98 4.71
N ILE A 16 2.44 2.71 5.62
CA ILE A 16 1.45 3.73 5.26
C ILE A 16 2.21 5.01 4.91
N VAL A 17 1.97 5.55 3.72
CA VAL A 17 2.55 6.80 3.24
C VAL A 17 1.44 7.82 3.05
N ASP A 18 1.65 9.02 3.59
CA ASP A 18 0.78 10.19 3.44
C ASP A 18 1.64 11.40 3.05
N ASP A 19 1.93 11.52 1.76
CA ASP A 19 2.83 12.54 1.19
C ASP A 19 2.12 13.51 0.24
N GLY A 20 0.77 13.46 0.18
CA GLY A 20 -0.04 14.27 -0.71
C GLY A 20 -0.19 13.73 -2.14
N LYS A 21 0.50 12.65 -2.52
CA LYS A 21 0.25 11.95 -3.80
C LYS A 21 -1.08 11.19 -3.76
N ASN A 22 -1.43 10.48 -4.83
CA ASN A 22 -2.67 9.70 -4.90
C ASN A 22 -3.93 10.56 -4.62
N ASN A 23 -3.96 11.77 -5.18
CA ASN A 23 -5.02 12.77 -4.93
C ASN A 23 -5.15 13.18 -3.45
N GLY A 24 -4.04 13.24 -2.71
CA GLY A 24 -4.02 13.59 -1.29
C GLY A 24 -4.56 12.50 -0.37
N LYS A 25 -4.58 11.23 -0.83
CA LYS A 25 -5.07 10.10 -0.04
C LYS A 25 -3.90 9.21 0.36
N PRO A 26 -3.82 8.77 1.63
CA PRO A 26 -2.78 7.86 2.07
C PRO A 26 -2.89 6.52 1.35
N TYR A 27 -1.74 5.87 1.17
CA TYR A 27 -1.61 4.59 0.45
C TYR A 27 -0.62 3.66 1.15
N TYR A 28 -0.68 2.37 0.84
CA TYR A 28 0.35 1.42 1.25
C TYR A 28 1.51 1.45 0.26
N GLU A 29 2.75 1.56 0.73
CA GLU A 29 3.95 1.41 -0.07
C GLU A 29 4.76 0.21 0.41
N CYS A 30 5.10 -0.70 -0.51
CA CYS A 30 5.97 -1.81 -0.19
C CYS A 30 7.42 -1.36 -0.06
N SER A 31 8.04 -1.62 1.09
CA SER A 31 9.43 -1.24 1.36
C SER A 31 10.46 -1.96 0.50
N THR A 32 10.06 -3.06 -0.16
CA THR A 32 10.97 -3.92 -0.94
C THR A 32 10.83 -3.68 -2.44
N CYS A 33 9.62 -3.75 -2.98
CA CYS A 33 9.40 -3.62 -4.43
C CYS A 33 8.92 -2.22 -4.87
N GLY A 34 8.60 -1.33 -3.93
CA GLY A 34 8.14 0.04 -4.22
C GLY A 34 6.72 0.12 -4.80
N LEU A 35 6.01 -1.01 -4.93
CA LEU A 35 4.61 -1.02 -5.35
C LEU A 35 3.74 -0.28 -4.35
N ARG A 36 2.78 0.46 -4.87
CA ARG A 36 1.86 1.30 -4.10
C ARG A 36 0.44 0.79 -4.25
N PHE A 37 -0.33 0.75 -3.17
CA PHE A 37 -1.69 0.23 -3.17
C PHE A 37 -2.66 1.15 -2.45
N GLN A 38 -3.89 1.23 -2.94
CA GLN A 38 -4.96 1.92 -2.21
C GLN A 38 -5.20 1.23 -0.87
N ILE A 39 -5.32 2.01 0.21
CA ILE A 39 -5.68 1.46 1.53
C ILE A 39 -7.13 0.97 1.53
N LYS A 40 -8.04 1.78 0.95
CA LYS A 40 -9.47 1.45 0.92
C LYS A 40 -9.71 0.27 -0.02
N GLY A 41 -10.28 -0.81 0.52
CA GLY A 41 -10.58 -2.03 -0.22
C GLY A 41 -9.37 -2.94 -0.41
N PHE A 42 -8.22 -2.63 0.21
CA PHE A 42 -7.00 -3.45 0.06
C PHE A 42 -7.22 -4.92 0.41
N ASP A 43 -7.91 -5.18 1.53
CA ASP A 43 -8.17 -6.54 2.02
C ASP A 43 -9.15 -7.32 1.14
N GLU A 44 -9.95 -6.63 0.32
CA GLU A 44 -10.88 -7.25 -0.63
C GLU A 44 -10.21 -7.49 -1.99
N ASN A 45 -9.53 -6.45 -2.51
CA ASN A 45 -8.81 -6.49 -3.77
C ASN A 45 -7.69 -5.44 -3.77
N PRO A 46 -6.41 -5.84 -3.64
CA PRO A 46 -5.30 -4.90 -3.63
C PRO A 46 -5.10 -4.30 -5.03
N VAL A 47 -5.47 -3.03 -5.18
CA VAL A 47 -5.32 -2.27 -6.43
C VAL A 47 -4.02 -1.48 -6.39
N GLU A 48 -3.11 -1.78 -7.32
CA GLU A 48 -1.89 -1.00 -7.55
C GLU A 48 -2.23 0.42 -8.03
N ILE A 49 -1.56 1.41 -7.43
CA ILE A 49 -1.64 2.81 -7.84
C ILE A 49 -0.68 3.02 -9.02
N LYS A 50 -1.24 3.28 -10.21
CA LYS A 50 -0.50 3.68 -11.41
C LYS A 50 -0.75 5.18 -11.64
N GLU A 51 0.18 6.01 -11.19
CA GLU A 51 0.21 7.45 -11.53
C GLU A 51 0.92 7.68 -12.87
#